data_AF-A0A167NGX8-F1
#
_entry.id   AF-A0A167NGX8-F1
#
_cell.length_a   1.000
_cell.length_b   1.000
_cell.length_c   1.000
_cell.angle_alpha   90.00
_cell.angle_beta   90.00
_cell.angle_gamma   90.00
#
_symmetry.space_group_name_H-M   'P 1'
#
loop_
_entity.id
_entity.type
_entity.pdbx_description
1 polymer ?
#
loop_
_entity_poly.entity_id
_entity_poly.type
_entity_poly.pdbx_seq_one_letter_code
_entity_poly.pdbx_strand_id
1 'polypeptide(L)'
;MANSKTLWTSAAATLSLVILGGASYYLWKEDQQVKKRNLAKTREKKAASLLREINNDHKMLHAEIDEHYKLMKLAGTSVPEKEWKTIEFKLSMSNEMLLRLMERLDAIRPLADIMDEDDREPTKYEKEIIAEIKQKKRRIISKIERDFKRLDTYKSNMPTKEISPPKEQSPFEEVVIESKA
;
A
#
# COMPACT_ATOMS: atom_id res chain seq x y z
N MET A 1 25.30 -32.15 -68.96
CA MET A 1 23.86 -32.42 -68.79
C MET A 1 23.59 -32.52 -67.30
N ALA A 2 23.03 -31.47 -66.68
CA ALA A 2 22.67 -31.52 -65.26
C ALA A 2 21.42 -32.38 -65.09
N ASN A 3 21.52 -33.45 -64.30
CA ASN A 3 20.43 -34.38 -64.05
C ASN A 3 19.26 -33.65 -63.38
N SER A 4 18.09 -33.66 -64.01
CA SER A 4 16.87 -33.03 -63.47
C SER A 4 16.57 -33.51 -62.04
N LYS A 5 16.90 -34.77 -61.71
CA LYS A 5 16.69 -35.37 -60.39
C LYS A 5 17.45 -34.68 -59.24
N THR A 6 18.61 -34.07 -59.48
CA THR A 6 19.37 -33.36 -58.42
C THR A 6 18.87 -31.94 -58.14
N LEU A 7 18.15 -31.33 -59.08
CA LEU A 7 17.51 -30.02 -58.87
C LEU A 7 16.22 -30.13 -58.04
N TRP A 8 15.46 -31.23 -58.20
CA TRP A 8 14.26 -31.46 -57.40
C TRP A 8 14.57 -31.84 -55.95
N THR A 9 15.63 -32.61 -55.71
CA THR A 9 16.03 -32.97 -54.34
C THR A 9 16.64 -31.80 -53.57
N SER A 10 17.39 -30.91 -54.23
CA SER A 10 17.90 -29.70 -53.58
C SER A 10 16.79 -28.70 -53.28
N ALA A 11 15.85 -28.47 -54.21
CA ALA A 11 14.69 -27.61 -54.01
C ALA A 11 13.77 -28.12 -52.89
N ALA A 12 13.50 -29.43 -52.85
CA ALA A 12 12.72 -30.07 -51.79
C ALA A 12 13.41 -29.98 -50.42
N ALA A 13 14.72 -30.18 -50.35
CA ALA A 13 15.48 -30.06 -49.09
C ALA A 13 15.44 -28.62 -48.53
N THR A 14 15.57 -27.60 -49.39
CA THR A 14 15.46 -26.19 -48.97
C THR A 14 14.05 -25.80 -48.51
N LEU A 15 13.01 -26.26 -49.20
CA LEU A 15 11.61 -26.02 -48.79
C LEU A 15 11.30 -26.67 -47.44
N SER A 16 11.80 -27.88 -47.21
CA SER A 16 11.65 -28.60 -45.93
C SER A 16 12.27 -27.83 -44.77
N LEU A 17 13.47 -27.28 -44.97
CA LEU A 17 14.22 -26.54 -43.95
C LEU A 17 13.54 -25.21 -43.58
N VAL A 18 12.97 -24.51 -44.57
CA VAL A 18 12.24 -23.25 -44.35
C VAL A 18 10.93 -23.49 -43.60
N ILE A 19 10.21 -24.57 -43.92
CA ILE A 19 8.97 -24.94 -43.22
C ILE A 19 9.26 -25.37 -41.77
N LEU A 20 10.30 -26.20 -41.56
CA LEU A 20 10.72 -26.63 -40.22
C LEU A 20 11.28 -25.46 -39.39
N GLY A 21 12.07 -24.57 -40.00
CA GLY A 21 12.60 -23.37 -39.35
C GLY A 21 11.50 -22.35 -39.00
N GLY A 22 10.53 -22.14 -39.90
CA GLY A 22 9.39 -21.27 -39.66
C GLY A 22 8.44 -21.79 -38.57
N ALA A 23 8.16 -23.10 -38.56
CA ALA A 23 7.32 -23.72 -37.55
C ALA A 23 7.97 -23.70 -36.16
N SER A 24 9.27 -24.01 -36.08
CA SER A 24 10.01 -23.93 -34.80
C SER A 24 10.12 -22.51 -34.27
N TYR A 25 10.32 -21.50 -35.13
CA TYR A 25 10.28 -20.10 -34.73
C TYR A 25 8.90 -19.66 -34.23
N TYR A 26 7.82 -20.10 -34.89
CA TYR A 26 6.45 -19.79 -34.48
C TYR A 26 6.14 -20.38 -33.09
N LEU A 27 6.48 -21.66 -32.88
CA LEU A 27 6.31 -22.34 -31.58
C LEU A 27 7.12 -21.66 -30.46
N TRP A 28 8.36 -21.25 -30.75
CA TRP A 28 9.19 -20.54 -29.78
C TRP A 28 8.59 -19.17 -29.40
N LYS A 29 8.07 -18.42 -30.39
CA LYS A 29 7.43 -17.12 -30.15
C LYS A 29 6.16 -17.27 -29.32
N GLU A 30 5.39 -18.32 -29.55
CA GLU A 30 4.18 -18.63 -28.77
C GLU A 30 4.52 -19.02 -27.33
N ASP A 31 5.53 -19.85 -27.11
CA ASP A 31 6.02 -20.21 -25.78
C ASP A 31 6.52 -18.97 -24.99
N GLN A 32 7.25 -18.07 -25.65
CA GLN A 32 7.66 -16.79 -25.05
C GLN A 32 6.47 -15.92 -24.63
N GLN A 33 5.41 -15.85 -25.44
CA GLN A 33 4.21 -15.09 -25.09
C GLN A 33 3.45 -15.70 -23.92
N VAL A 34 3.32 -17.03 -23.89
CA VAL A 34 2.67 -17.75 -22.78
C VAL A 34 3.45 -17.56 -21.49
N LYS A 35 4.79 -17.67 -21.52
CA LYS A 35 5.65 -17.40 -20.36
C LYS A 35 5.47 -15.98 -19.83
N LYS A 36 5.48 -14.96 -20.71
CA LYS A 36 5.24 -13.55 -20.32
C LYS A 36 3.87 -13.37 -19.68
N ARG A 37 2.82 -13.96 -20.25
CA ARG A 37 1.46 -13.90 -19.70
C ARG A 37 1.36 -14.56 -18.32
N ASN A 38 1.97 -15.73 -18.14
CA ASN A 38 1.97 -16.45 -16.87
C ASN A 38 2.72 -15.69 -15.78
N LEU A 39 3.84 -15.03 -16.13
CA LEU A 39 4.58 -14.16 -15.22
C LEU A 39 3.74 -12.94 -14.82
N ALA A 40 3.14 -12.24 -15.78
CA ALA A 40 2.26 -11.10 -15.51
C ALA A 40 1.09 -11.48 -14.59
N LYS A 41 0.47 -12.65 -14.82
CA LYS A 41 -0.61 -13.18 -13.97
C LYS A 41 -0.14 -13.52 -12.54
N THR A 42 1.10 -13.97 -12.39
CA THR A 42 1.68 -14.28 -11.07
C THR A 42 1.97 -13.00 -10.30
N ARG A 43 2.52 -11.99 -10.98
CA ARG A 43 2.77 -10.65 -10.44
C ARG A 43 1.47 -9.94 -10.06
N GLU A 44 0.45 -10.04 -10.91
CA GLU A 44 -0.92 -9.60 -10.61
C GLU A 44 -1.42 -10.21 -9.30
N LYS A 45 -1.36 -11.55 -9.17
CA LYS A 45 -1.81 -12.24 -7.94
C LYS A 45 -1.08 -11.75 -6.71
N LYS A 46 0.23 -11.54 -6.79
CA LYS A 46 1.05 -11.01 -5.69
C LYS A 46 0.59 -9.60 -5.30
N ALA A 47 0.47 -8.68 -6.26
CA ALA A 47 0.01 -7.32 -5.99
C ALA A 47 -1.44 -7.28 -5.46
N ALA A 48 -2.34 -8.10 -6.00
CA ALA A 48 -3.70 -8.23 -5.52
C ALA A 48 -3.76 -8.79 -4.10
N SER A 49 -2.88 -9.75 -3.76
CA SER A 49 -2.76 -10.29 -2.40
C SER A 49 -2.31 -9.22 -1.42
N LEU A 50 -1.28 -8.43 -1.76
CA LEU A 50 -0.80 -7.33 -0.92
C LEU A 50 -1.90 -6.29 -0.69
N LEU A 51 -2.63 -5.90 -1.73
CA LEU A 51 -3.77 -4.98 -1.58
C LEU A 51 -4.87 -5.57 -0.70
N ARG A 52 -5.12 -6.88 -0.79
CA ARG A 52 -6.11 -7.56 0.06
C ARG A 52 -5.68 -7.56 1.52
N GLU A 53 -4.43 -7.86 1.80
CA GLU A 53 -3.84 -7.81 3.14
C GLU A 53 -3.96 -6.41 3.74
N ILE A 54 -3.48 -5.39 3.03
CA ILE A 54 -3.59 -3.99 3.46
C ILE A 54 -5.05 -3.59 3.72
N ASN A 55 -5.98 -4.00 2.86
CA ASN A 55 -7.39 -3.70 3.06
C ASN A 55 -8.01 -4.47 4.25
N ASN A 56 -7.49 -5.65 4.60
CA ASN A 56 -7.92 -6.36 5.80
C ASN A 56 -7.37 -5.67 7.05
N ASP A 57 -6.09 -5.30 7.06
CA ASP A 57 -5.47 -4.56 8.16
C ASP A 57 -6.20 -3.23 8.39
N HIS A 58 -6.52 -2.51 7.31
CA HIS A 58 -7.35 -1.31 7.37
C HIS A 58 -8.73 -1.58 8.00
N LYS A 59 -9.40 -2.69 7.66
CA LYS A 59 -10.72 -2.99 8.25
C LYS A 59 -10.63 -3.26 9.75
N MET A 60 -9.58 -3.94 10.20
CA MET A 60 -9.35 -4.18 11.62
C MET A 60 -9.10 -2.86 12.35
N LEU A 61 -8.22 -2.03 11.79
CA LEU A 61 -7.90 -0.71 12.35
C LEU A 61 -9.12 0.23 12.36
N HIS A 62 -9.93 0.21 11.31
CA HIS A 62 -11.18 0.96 11.24
C HIS A 62 -12.15 0.55 12.36
N ALA A 63 -12.28 -0.75 12.63
CA ALA A 63 -13.11 -1.24 13.72
C ALA A 63 -12.60 -0.78 15.10
N GLU A 64 -11.27 -0.79 15.29
CA GLU A 64 -10.63 -0.29 16.51
C GLU A 64 -10.85 1.22 16.71
N ILE A 65 -10.69 2.03 15.65
CA ILE A 65 -10.98 3.47 15.67
C ILE A 65 -12.46 3.71 16.02
N ASP A 66 -13.38 2.95 15.44
CA ASP A 66 -14.81 3.04 15.73
C ASP A 66 -15.15 2.64 17.17
N GLU A 67 -14.48 1.63 17.72
CA GLU A 67 -14.64 1.21 19.11
C GLU A 67 -14.18 2.29 20.08
N HIS A 68 -12.98 2.85 19.86
CA HIS A 68 -12.47 3.96 20.67
C HIS A 68 -13.38 5.18 20.61
N TYR A 69 -13.94 5.48 19.43
CA TYR A 69 -14.91 6.55 19.28
C TYR A 69 -16.20 6.30 20.08
N LYS A 70 -16.74 5.09 20.03
CA LYS A 70 -17.95 4.73 20.80
C LYS A 70 -17.72 4.88 22.29
N LEU A 71 -16.57 4.43 22.80
CA LEU A 71 -16.20 4.58 24.21
C LEU A 71 -16.15 6.05 24.62
N MET A 72 -15.49 6.89 23.81
CA MET A 72 -15.42 8.34 24.06
C MET A 72 -16.80 9.00 24.06
N LYS A 73 -17.68 8.64 23.11
CA LYS A 73 -19.03 9.20 23.02
C LYS A 73 -19.93 8.75 24.17
N LEU A 74 -19.85 7.48 24.58
CA LEU A 74 -20.65 6.93 25.66
C LEU A 74 -20.27 7.49 27.03
N ALA A 75 -18.99 7.78 27.24
CA ALA A 75 -18.50 8.24 28.52
C ALA A 75 -18.65 9.76 28.74
N GLY A 76 -19.04 10.52 27.71
CA GLY A 76 -19.39 11.93 27.83
C GLY A 76 -18.27 12.80 28.41
N THR A 77 -18.62 13.73 29.30
CA THR A 77 -17.67 14.63 30.02
C THR A 77 -17.07 14.02 31.28
N SER A 78 -17.42 12.79 31.66
CA SER A 78 -17.06 12.19 32.95
C SER A 78 -16.09 11.00 32.83
N VAL A 79 -15.26 10.97 31.79
CA VAL A 79 -14.16 9.99 31.69
C VAL A 79 -13.05 10.40 32.67
N PRO A 80 -12.58 9.51 33.56
CA PRO A 80 -11.41 9.76 34.39
C PRO A 80 -10.19 10.13 33.52
N GLU A 81 -9.39 11.11 33.94
CA GLU A 81 -8.25 11.62 33.15
C GLU A 81 -7.30 10.51 32.67
N LYS A 82 -7.11 9.45 33.48
CA LYS A 82 -6.27 8.29 33.13
C LYS A 82 -6.82 7.50 31.94
N GLU A 83 -8.12 7.26 31.90
CA GLU A 83 -8.79 6.58 30.78
C GLU A 83 -8.76 7.45 29.54
N TRP A 84 -8.91 8.76 29.72
CA TRP A 84 -8.79 9.74 28.66
C TRP A 84 -7.42 9.70 27.99
N LYS A 85 -6.34 9.82 28.76
CA LYS A 85 -4.96 9.72 28.22
C LYS A 85 -4.71 8.39 27.51
N THR A 86 -5.34 7.32 27.97
CA THR A 86 -5.25 6.00 27.32
C THR A 86 -5.93 6.03 25.95
N ILE A 87 -7.13 6.61 25.83
CA ILE A 87 -7.85 6.75 24.56
C ILE A 87 -7.06 7.64 23.58
N GLU A 88 -6.52 8.77 24.06
CA GLU A 88 -5.69 9.67 23.26
C GLU A 88 -4.46 8.96 22.71
N PHE A 89 -3.75 8.20 23.55
CA PHE A 89 -2.61 7.39 23.13
C PHE A 89 -3.00 6.37 22.05
N LYS A 90 -4.12 5.66 22.24
CA LYS A 90 -4.60 4.67 21.26
C LYS A 90 -5.02 5.30 19.93
N LEU A 91 -5.63 6.48 19.95
CA LEU A 91 -5.97 7.23 18.74
C LEU A 91 -4.72 7.71 18.01
N SER A 92 -3.70 8.18 18.74
CA SER A 92 -2.40 8.51 18.16
C SER A 92 -1.72 7.29 17.53
N MET A 93 -1.77 6.13 18.20
CA MET A 93 -1.25 4.87 17.65
C MET A 93 -2.00 4.49 16.37
N SER A 94 -3.33 4.65 16.36
CA SER A 94 -4.15 4.36 15.18
C SER A 94 -3.76 5.25 13.99
N ASN A 95 -3.44 6.53 14.24
CA ASN A 95 -2.95 7.46 13.23
C ASN A 95 -1.63 6.98 12.60
N GLU A 96 -0.66 6.57 13.44
CA GLU A 96 0.61 6.01 12.97
C GLU A 96 0.40 4.72 12.15
N MET A 97 -0.52 3.86 12.57
CA MET A 97 -0.85 2.65 11.82
C MET A 97 -1.45 2.97 10.45
N LEU A 98 -2.34 3.97 10.35
CA LEU A 98 -2.87 4.42 9.05
C LEU A 98 -1.75 4.97 8.14
N LEU A 99 -0.77 5.70 8.70
CA LEU A 99 0.38 6.20 7.93
C LEU A 99 1.21 5.04 7.38
N ARG A 100 1.49 4.02 8.19
CA ARG A 100 2.19 2.81 7.71
C ARG A 100 1.43 2.07 6.62
N LEU A 101 0.09 2.06 6.66
CA LEU A 101 -0.72 1.47 5.58
C LEU A 101 -0.59 2.29 4.29
N MET A 102 -0.51 3.62 4.36
CA MET A 102 -0.24 4.48 3.21
C MET A 102 1.15 4.22 2.62
N GLU A 103 2.18 4.13 3.45
CA GLU A 103 3.54 3.80 3.01
C GLU A 103 3.60 2.44 2.29
N ARG A 104 2.95 1.42 2.85
CA ARG A 104 2.82 0.09 2.22
C ARG A 104 2.07 0.17 0.89
N LEU A 105 1.04 1.01 0.78
CA LEU A 105 0.35 1.23 -0.49
C LEU A 105 1.27 1.90 -1.51
N ASP A 106 2.07 2.89 -1.10
CA ASP A 106 3.00 3.61 -1.98
C ASP A 106 4.15 2.75 -2.49
N ALA A 107 4.58 1.77 -1.69
CA ALA A 107 5.50 0.73 -2.15
C ALA A 107 4.95 -0.10 -3.31
N ILE A 108 3.62 -0.27 -3.43
CA ILE A 108 3.00 -0.96 -4.58
C ILE A 108 3.05 -0.04 -5.80
N ARG A 109 3.82 -0.46 -6.81
CA ARG A 109 4.06 0.26 -8.06
C ARG A 109 3.58 -0.60 -9.22
N PRO A 110 2.28 -0.57 -9.57
CA PRO A 110 1.67 -1.57 -10.45
C PRO A 110 2.34 -1.72 -11.82
N LEU A 111 2.89 -0.64 -12.38
CA LEU A 111 3.63 -0.68 -13.64
C LEU A 111 4.94 -1.47 -13.47
N ALA A 112 5.79 -1.06 -12.53
CA ALA A 112 7.07 -1.69 -12.25
C ALA A 112 6.89 -3.13 -11.75
N ASP A 113 5.91 -3.40 -10.89
CA ASP A 113 5.64 -4.72 -10.33
C ASP A 113 5.21 -5.75 -11.39
N ILE A 114 4.58 -5.28 -12.48
CA ILE A 114 4.12 -6.15 -13.58
C ILE A 114 5.18 -6.25 -14.67
N MET A 115 5.81 -5.14 -15.02
CA MET A 115 6.74 -5.05 -16.16
C MET A 115 8.19 -5.31 -15.80
N ASP A 116 8.58 -5.26 -14.52
CA ASP A 116 9.94 -5.55 -14.04
C ASP A 116 11.00 -4.71 -14.74
N GLU A 117 10.75 -3.41 -14.78
CA GLU A 117 11.63 -2.38 -15.36
C GLU A 117 11.92 -2.55 -16.87
N ASP A 118 11.12 -3.35 -17.57
CA ASP A 118 11.14 -3.44 -19.02
C ASP A 118 10.63 -2.13 -19.65
N ASP A 119 11.50 -1.44 -20.41
CA ASP A 119 11.22 -0.17 -21.09
C ASP A 119 10.25 -0.30 -22.28
N ARG A 120 9.82 -1.52 -22.63
CA ARG A 120 8.84 -1.70 -23.70
C ARG A 120 7.48 -1.11 -23.35
N GLU A 121 6.62 -0.94 -24.35
CA GLU A 121 5.23 -0.66 -24.06
C GLU A 121 4.49 -1.87 -23.44
N PRO A 122 3.64 -1.65 -22.41
CA PRO A 122 2.82 -2.72 -21.88
C PRO A 122 1.80 -3.18 -22.92
N THR A 123 1.63 -4.50 -23.00
CA THR A 123 0.60 -5.13 -23.82
C THR A 123 -0.79 -4.71 -23.35
N LYS A 124 -1.82 -4.89 -24.19
CA LYS A 124 -3.22 -4.59 -23.83
C LYS A 124 -3.64 -5.29 -22.52
N TYR A 125 -3.28 -6.56 -22.38
CA TYR A 125 -3.55 -7.34 -21.17
C TYR A 125 -2.86 -6.76 -19.93
N GLU A 126 -1.58 -6.38 -20.03
CA GLU A 126 -0.86 -5.75 -18.91
C GLU A 126 -1.46 -4.40 -18.54
N LYS A 127 -1.85 -3.58 -19.54
CA LYS A 127 -2.53 -2.30 -19.31
C LYS A 127 -3.83 -2.48 -18.52
N GLU A 128 -4.63 -3.50 -18.84
CA GLU A 128 -5.87 -3.83 -18.13
C GLU A 128 -5.60 -4.21 -16.67
N ILE A 129 -4.64 -5.11 -16.42
CA ILE A 129 -4.26 -5.50 -15.05
C ILE A 129 -3.74 -4.29 -14.25
N ILE A 130 -2.83 -3.51 -14.83
CA ILE A 130 -2.26 -2.31 -14.18
C ILE A 130 -3.38 -1.35 -13.78
N ALA A 131 -4.35 -1.14 -14.67
CA ALA A 131 -5.51 -0.27 -14.40
C ALA A 131 -6.36 -0.81 -13.25
N GLU A 132 -6.62 -2.11 -13.20
CA GLU A 132 -7.39 -2.76 -12.13
C GLU A 132 -6.70 -2.60 -10.77
N ILE A 133 -5.39 -2.89 -10.69
CA ILE A 133 -4.61 -2.74 -9.46
C ILE A 133 -4.59 -1.27 -9.02
N LYS A 134 -4.38 -0.32 -9.94
CA LYS A 134 -4.45 1.12 -9.65
C LYS A 134 -5.82 1.53 -9.11
N GLN A 135 -6.91 0.99 -9.66
CA GLN A 135 -8.25 1.27 -9.18
C GLN A 135 -8.47 0.72 -7.77
N LYS A 136 -8.05 -0.51 -7.50
CA LYS A 136 -8.13 -1.12 -6.15
C LYS A 136 -7.30 -0.33 -5.14
N LYS A 137 -6.05 0.02 -5.47
CA LYS A 137 -5.18 0.87 -4.64
C LYS A 137 -5.86 2.19 -4.29
N ARG A 138 -6.39 2.92 -5.28
CA ARG A 138 -7.12 4.19 -5.07
C ARG A 138 -8.31 4.04 -4.13
N ARG A 139 -9.10 2.97 -4.27
CA ARG A 139 -10.24 2.73 -3.37
C ARG A 139 -9.83 2.51 -1.92
N ILE A 140 -8.67 1.90 -1.68
CA ILE A 140 -8.15 1.70 -0.32
C ILE A 140 -7.62 3.02 0.24
N ILE A 141 -6.86 3.77 -0.55
CA ILE A 141 -6.38 5.12 -0.19
C ILE A 141 -7.56 6.00 0.26
N SER A 142 -8.62 6.08 -0.55
CA SER A 142 -9.79 6.90 -0.18
C SER A 142 -10.51 6.42 1.08
N LYS A 143 -10.37 5.15 1.49
CA LYS A 143 -10.90 4.68 2.78
C LYS A 143 -10.02 5.17 3.93
N ILE A 144 -8.70 4.97 3.81
CA ILE A 144 -7.71 5.42 4.80
C ILE A 144 -7.81 6.93 5.01
N GLU A 145 -7.89 7.72 3.92
CA GLU A 145 -8.06 9.18 3.99
C GLU A 145 -9.32 9.61 4.73
N ARG A 146 -10.42 8.84 4.62
CA ARG A 146 -11.62 9.13 5.41
C ARG A 146 -11.39 8.87 6.89
N ASP A 147 -10.68 7.81 7.24
CA ASP A 147 -10.38 7.51 8.64
C ASP A 147 -9.40 8.53 9.25
N PHE A 148 -8.42 9.02 8.49
CA PHE A 148 -7.60 10.18 8.90
C PHE A 148 -8.48 11.40 9.22
N LYS A 149 -9.39 11.78 8.31
CA LYS A 149 -10.30 12.92 8.55
C LYS A 149 -11.19 12.72 9.78
N ARG A 150 -11.60 11.48 10.05
CA ARG A 150 -12.37 11.14 11.25
C ARG A 150 -11.52 11.31 12.51
N LEU A 151 -10.29 10.80 12.52
CA LEU A 151 -9.34 10.99 13.62
C LEU A 151 -9.06 12.47 13.88
N ASP A 152 -8.83 13.27 12.84
CA ASP A 152 -8.64 14.72 12.97
C ASP A 152 -9.85 15.39 13.60
N THR A 153 -11.05 15.04 13.15
CA THR A 153 -12.31 15.54 13.73
C THR A 153 -12.43 15.17 15.21
N TYR A 154 -11.99 13.97 15.61
CA TYR A 154 -12.00 13.57 17.01
C TYR A 154 -10.99 14.37 17.83
N LYS A 155 -9.77 14.53 17.33
CA LYS A 155 -8.73 15.32 17.98
C LYS A 155 -9.16 16.77 18.19
N SER A 156 -9.80 17.39 17.19
CA SER A 156 -10.33 18.76 17.30
C SER A 156 -11.48 18.90 18.30
N ASN A 157 -12.28 17.84 18.47
CA ASN A 157 -13.38 17.83 19.44
C ASN A 157 -12.94 17.37 20.84
N MET A 158 -11.65 17.10 21.06
CA MET A 158 -11.16 16.79 22.39
C MET A 158 -11.13 18.06 23.25
N PRO A 159 -11.57 17.99 24.52
CA PRO A 159 -11.42 19.10 25.45
C PRO A 159 -9.93 19.37 25.66
N THR A 160 -9.41 20.42 25.02
CA THR A 160 -8.08 20.94 25.28
C THR A 160 -8.12 21.55 26.67
N LYS A 161 -7.61 20.84 27.68
CA LYS A 161 -7.27 21.50 28.94
C LYS A 161 -6.16 22.49 28.61
N GLU A 162 -6.47 23.78 28.68
CA GLU A 162 -5.45 24.83 28.76
C GLU A 162 -4.45 24.41 29.82
N ILE A 163 -3.21 24.18 29.40
CA ILE A 163 -2.10 23.98 30.31
C ILE A 163 -1.91 25.34 30.97
N SER A 164 -2.47 25.52 32.17
CA SER A 164 -2.09 26.64 33.02
C SER A 164 -0.56 26.60 33.16
N PRO A 165 0.14 27.72 32.96
CA PRO A 165 1.59 27.74 33.10
C PRO A 165 1.98 27.25 34.50
N PRO A 166 3.15 26.59 34.64
CA PRO A 166 3.61 26.13 35.93
C PRO A 166 3.69 27.33 36.86
N LYS A 167 3.00 27.28 38.01
CA LYS A 167 3.26 28.23 39.09
C LYS A 167 4.72 28.04 39.49
N GLU A 168 5.55 29.01 39.14
CA GLU A 168 6.90 29.16 39.70
C GLU A 168 6.78 29.19 41.22
N GLN A 169 7.10 28.06 41.87
CA GLN A 169 7.45 28.08 43.28
C GLN A 169 8.87 28.61 43.36
N SER A 170 8.99 29.92 43.58
CA SER A 170 10.24 30.56 43.99
C SER A 170 10.69 29.99 45.35
N PRO A 171 11.92 29.45 45.47
CA PRO A 171 12.43 28.86 46.71
C PRO A 171 13.31 29.84 47.49
N PHE A 172 12.86 31.09 47.67
CA PHE A 172 13.51 32.01 48.59
C PHE A 172 12.57 32.31 49.76
N GLU A 173 12.64 31.42 50.76
CA GLU A 173 12.38 31.79 52.14
C GLU A 173 13.36 32.91 52.52
N GLU A 174 12.83 34.11 52.68
CA GLU A 174 13.53 35.23 53.29
C GLU A 174 13.67 34.90 54.79
N VAL A 175 14.81 34.32 55.17
CA VAL A 175 15.21 34.15 56.57
C VAL A 175 15.47 35.55 57.14
N VAL A 176 14.47 36.11 57.82
CA VAL A 176 14.65 37.30 58.65
C VAL A 176 15.42 36.88 59.90
N ILE A 177 16.74 37.09 59.89
CA ILE A 177 17.59 37.00 61.07
C ILE A 177 17.35 38.27 61.89
N GLU A 178 16.53 38.18 62.93
CA GLU A 178 16.43 39.22 63.94
C GLU A 178 17.66 39.12 64.87
N SER A 179 18.65 39.99 64.65
CA SER A 179 19.78 40.16 65.57
C SER A 179 19.37 41.03 66.76
N LYS A 180 19.60 40.52 67.98
CA LYS A 180 19.43 41.23 69.26
C LYS A 180 20.17 42.57 69.30
N ALA A 181 19.53 43.54 69.97
CA ALA A 181 20.18 44.52 70.84
C ALA A 181 19.38 44.58 72.14
#